data_AF-A0A4P6Q2Y9-F1
#
_entry.id   AF-A0A4P6Q2Y9-F1
#
_cell.length_a   1.000
_cell.length_b   1.000
_cell.length_c   1.000
_cell.angle_alpha   90.00
_cell.angle_beta   90.00
_cell.angle_gamma   90.00
#
_symmetry.space_group_name_H-M   'P 1'
#
loop_
_entity.id
_entity.type
_entity.pdbx_description
1 polymer ?
#
loop_
_entity_poly.entity_id
_entity_poly.type
_entity_poly.pdbx_seq_one_letter_code
_entity_poly.pdbx_strand_id
1 'polypeptide(L)'
;MALWRIRTVVEDRPGRLAGLVDAMASQGGNIVGLSIHADAAGVVDEFIVDVPHEHHTLLREVARRSVTDSVVAVPAQPREVGDDVTKALLLTARLRSEPNRLPEALGELLLADDARWTNLTRPAPEFPEEPETTLVVPVGPLRGVRLRRVDQPFTWTESARADALVRSVLPPTGAAPTDGAVATHRGVDLYVRQAGASDAEAIQRLHARCSPETTRGRYFSSMRRLTPRMLGVFCDPEYGLTLLARPLKGGEPIALAHLMYTLDPGVGEIAFLVEDSWQQRGVGTALTGALTAVAADWGLAEVRAETVAGNRAMTRIMRRKGATVGLPRDGVVQARLPVAGTVPARRTGRLTSLMTEPGAAGA
;
A
#
# COMPACT_ATOMS: atom_id res chain seq x y z
N MET A 1 -29.75 -11.10 22.46
CA MET A 1 -28.39 -11.20 21.90
C MET A 1 -28.45 -10.68 20.49
N ALA A 2 -27.88 -9.51 20.27
CA ALA A 2 -27.82 -8.86 18.97
C ALA A 2 -26.36 -8.52 18.71
N LEU A 3 -25.81 -9.06 17.62
CA LEU A 3 -24.47 -8.72 17.17
C LEU A 3 -24.53 -7.37 16.45
N TRP A 4 -23.61 -6.49 16.78
CA TRP A 4 -23.46 -5.18 16.16
C TRP A 4 -22.04 -5.03 15.66
N ARG A 5 -21.90 -4.58 14.42
CA ARG A 5 -20.63 -4.13 13.87
C ARG A 5 -20.55 -2.63 14.06
N ILE A 6 -19.54 -2.19 14.80
CA ILE A 6 -19.33 -0.81 15.18
C ILE A 6 -18.00 -0.37 14.60
N ARG A 7 -18.04 0.60 13.68
CA ARG A 7 -16.86 1.19 13.06
C ARG A 7 -16.66 2.60 13.58
N THR A 8 -15.43 2.92 13.98
CA THR A 8 -15.07 4.22 14.55
C THR A 8 -13.63 4.57 14.24
N VAL A 9 -13.36 5.86 14.07
CA VAL A 9 -11.99 6.38 13.92
C VAL A 9 -11.43 6.64 15.32
N VAL A 10 -10.30 6.02 15.63
CA VAL A 10 -9.60 6.19 16.90
C VAL A 10 -8.25 6.84 16.65
N GLU A 11 -7.91 7.80 17.51
CA GLU A 11 -6.59 8.42 17.44
C GLU A 11 -5.51 7.38 17.75
N ASP A 12 -4.51 7.27 16.87
CA ASP A 12 -3.37 6.36 17.01
C ASP A 12 -2.41 6.85 18.12
N ARG A 13 -2.87 6.69 19.38
CA ARG A 13 -2.15 6.99 20.61
C ARG A 13 -2.40 5.90 21.66
N PRO A 14 -1.37 5.56 22.47
CA PRO A 14 -1.52 4.60 23.56
C PRO A 14 -2.72 4.93 24.46
N GLY A 15 -3.51 3.91 24.80
CA GLY A 15 -4.65 4.03 25.71
C GLY A 15 -5.97 4.49 25.09
N ARG A 16 -5.99 4.99 23.85
CA ARG A 16 -7.25 5.43 23.20
C ARG A 16 -8.20 4.25 22.93
N LEU A 17 -7.66 3.17 22.37
CA LEU A 17 -8.40 1.93 22.14
C LEU A 17 -8.90 1.32 23.46
N ALA A 18 -8.05 1.32 24.50
CA ALA A 18 -8.42 0.81 25.83
C ALA A 18 -9.64 1.54 26.41
N GLY A 19 -9.66 2.87 26.30
CA GLY A 19 -10.82 3.65 26.70
C GLY A 19 -12.10 3.29 25.93
N LEU A 20 -12.01 2.88 24.67
CA LEU A 20 -13.17 2.48 23.88
C LEU A 20 -13.67 1.09 24.28
N VAL A 21 -12.76 0.16 24.56
CA VAL A 21 -13.07 -1.18 25.09
C VAL A 21 -13.73 -1.08 26.47
N ASP A 22 -13.22 -0.23 27.37
CA ASP A 22 -13.79 0.00 28.70
C ASP A 22 -15.24 0.54 28.62
N ALA A 23 -15.51 1.44 27.66
CA ALA A 23 -16.85 1.94 27.42
C ALA A 23 -17.81 0.81 27.02
N MET A 24 -17.41 -0.04 26.07
CA MET A 24 -18.23 -1.16 25.62
C MET A 24 -18.49 -2.16 26.76
N ALA A 25 -17.45 -2.50 27.53
CA ALA A 25 -17.55 -3.41 28.66
C ALA A 25 -18.47 -2.87 29.77
N SER A 26 -18.42 -1.56 30.06
CA SER A 26 -19.29 -0.93 31.06
C SER A 26 -20.79 -1.02 30.73
N GLN A 27 -21.13 -1.21 29.46
CA GLN A 27 -22.50 -1.39 28.97
C GLN A 27 -22.86 -2.87 28.78
N GLY A 28 -22.02 -3.79 29.25
CA GLY A 28 -22.22 -5.23 29.11
C GLY A 28 -21.98 -5.77 27.69
N GLY A 29 -21.32 -4.99 26.82
CA GLY A 29 -20.94 -5.44 25.48
C GLY A 29 -19.79 -6.44 25.52
N ASN A 30 -19.93 -7.55 24.81
CA ASN A 30 -18.88 -8.55 24.63
C ASN A 30 -18.28 -8.43 23.23
N ILE A 31 -16.99 -8.07 23.13
CA ILE A 31 -16.30 -7.92 21.84
C ILE A 31 -15.91 -9.31 21.34
N VAL A 32 -16.56 -9.77 20.29
CA VAL A 32 -16.33 -11.09 19.66
C VAL A 32 -15.42 -11.01 18.43
N GLY A 33 -15.15 -9.81 17.94
CA GLY A 33 -14.19 -9.56 16.85
C GLY A 33 -13.66 -8.14 16.88
N LEU A 34 -12.40 -7.96 16.49
CA LEU A 34 -11.74 -6.67 16.33
C LEU A 34 -10.86 -6.71 15.08
N SER A 35 -11.10 -5.77 14.17
CA SER A 35 -10.23 -5.50 13.02
C SER A 35 -9.77 -4.04 13.06
N ILE A 36 -8.49 -3.85 12.78
CA ILE A 36 -7.87 -2.52 12.75
C ILE A 36 -7.43 -2.27 11.31
N HIS A 37 -7.93 -1.20 10.71
CA HIS A 37 -7.65 -0.81 9.33
C HIS A 37 -6.91 0.51 9.29
N ALA A 38 -5.84 0.59 8.50
CA ALA A 38 -5.19 1.86 8.22
C ALA A 38 -5.96 2.61 7.11
N ASP A 39 -6.25 3.89 7.34
CA ASP A 39 -6.91 4.78 6.39
C ASP A 39 -6.14 6.11 6.23
N ALA A 40 -6.39 6.83 5.15
CA ALA A 40 -5.74 8.10 4.82
C ALA A 40 -5.94 9.18 5.91
N ALA A 41 -7.05 9.09 6.66
CA ALA A 41 -7.39 9.99 7.75
C ALA A 41 -6.95 9.50 9.15
N GLY A 42 -6.51 8.25 9.30
CA GLY A 42 -6.17 7.68 10.61
C GLY A 42 -6.35 6.16 10.68
N VAL A 43 -6.45 5.63 11.90
CA VAL A 43 -6.75 4.23 12.14
C VAL A 43 -8.26 4.07 12.34
N VAL A 44 -8.86 3.19 11.53
CA VAL A 44 -10.27 2.83 11.61
C VAL A 44 -10.38 1.51 12.34
N ASP A 45 -10.97 1.53 13.52
CA ASP A 45 -11.24 0.34 14.31
C ASP A 45 -12.65 -0.16 14.02
N GLU A 46 -12.77 -1.46 13.77
CA GLU A 46 -14.02 -2.16 13.54
C GLU A 46 -14.20 -3.25 14.59
N PHE A 47 -15.27 -3.14 15.38
CA PHE A 47 -15.62 -4.06 16.44
C PHE A 47 -16.87 -4.84 16.05
N ILE A 48 -16.88 -6.14 16.33
CA ILE A 48 -18.12 -6.92 16.38
C ILE A 48 -18.43 -7.18 17.85
N VAL A 49 -19.54 -6.64 18.32
CA VAL A 49 -19.93 -6.63 19.73
C VAL A 49 -21.28 -7.32 19.89
N ASP A 50 -21.34 -8.33 20.75
CA ASP A 50 -22.62 -8.86 21.25
C ASP A 50 -23.11 -7.98 22.37
N VAL A 51 -24.30 -7.38 22.17
CA VAL A 51 -24.91 -6.47 23.14
C VAL A 51 -26.16 -7.15 23.73
N PRO A 52 -26.25 -7.29 25.06
CA PRO A 52 -27.35 -8.00 25.70
C PRO A 52 -28.68 -7.20 25.72
N HIS A 53 -28.63 -5.86 25.66
CA HIS A 53 -29.81 -4.95 25.76
C HIS A 53 -29.70 -3.74 24.79
N GLU A 54 -30.48 -2.66 25.01
CA GLU A 54 -30.54 -1.46 24.14
C GLU A 54 -29.15 -0.88 23.78
N HIS A 55 -28.83 -0.91 22.49
CA HIS A 55 -27.52 -0.52 21.93
C HIS A 55 -27.28 1.01 21.92
N HIS A 56 -28.33 1.83 22.06
CA HIS A 56 -28.23 3.29 21.94
C HIS A 56 -27.34 3.95 22.99
N THR A 57 -27.22 3.38 24.19
CA THR A 57 -26.35 3.93 25.24
C THR A 57 -24.88 3.61 24.97
N LEU A 58 -24.59 2.40 24.51
CA LEU A 58 -23.25 2.00 24.08
C LEU A 58 -22.77 2.87 22.91
N LEU A 59 -23.60 3.05 21.88
CA LEU A 59 -23.21 3.87 20.72
C LEU A 59 -22.94 5.33 21.08
N ARG A 60 -23.73 5.93 21.98
CA ARG A 60 -23.47 7.28 22.48
C ARG A 60 -22.15 7.39 23.23
N GLU A 61 -21.77 6.37 23.99
CA GLU A 61 -20.50 6.37 24.71
C GLU A 61 -19.30 6.17 23.78
N VAL A 62 -19.43 5.31 22.78
CA VAL A 62 -18.41 5.13 21.73
C VAL A 62 -18.23 6.42 20.92
N ALA A 63 -19.33 7.07 20.53
CA ALA A 63 -19.30 8.33 19.77
C ALA A 63 -18.52 9.43 20.51
N ARG A 64 -18.84 9.65 21.80
CA ARG A 64 -18.15 10.63 22.67
C ARG A 64 -16.64 10.42 22.77
N ARG A 65 -16.13 9.21 22.53
CA ARG A 65 -14.71 8.86 22.63
C ARG A 65 -14.00 8.79 21.27
N SER A 66 -14.77 8.82 20.17
CA SER A 66 -14.24 8.89 18.81
C SER A 66 -13.68 10.28 18.48
N VAL A 67 -12.76 10.38 17.52
CA VAL A 67 -12.09 11.64 17.18
C VAL A 67 -13.01 12.60 16.41
N THR A 68 -14.05 12.06 15.76
CA THR A 68 -14.85 12.74 14.73
C THR A 68 -16.36 12.58 14.91
N ASP A 69 -16.83 12.05 16.05
CA ASP A 69 -18.21 11.56 16.23
C ASP A 69 -18.68 10.57 15.13
N SER A 70 -17.75 10.07 14.31
CA SER A 70 -18.03 9.17 13.20
C SER A 70 -18.08 7.74 13.70
N VAL A 71 -19.20 7.40 14.33
CA VAL A 71 -19.53 6.02 14.71
C VAL A 71 -20.63 5.52 13.80
N VAL A 72 -20.31 4.51 13.00
CA VAL A 72 -21.29 3.78 12.21
C VAL A 72 -21.52 2.45 12.90
N ALA A 73 -22.78 2.15 13.20
CA ALA A 73 -23.16 0.89 13.81
C ALA A 73 -24.31 0.26 13.05
N VAL A 74 -24.09 -0.97 12.61
CA VAL A 74 -25.06 -1.76 11.87
C VAL A 74 -25.23 -3.13 12.51
N PRO A 75 -26.39 -3.78 12.40
CA PRO A 75 -26.54 -5.17 12.80
C PRO A 75 -25.51 -6.05 12.09
N ALA A 76 -24.83 -6.91 12.84
CA ALA A 76 -23.87 -7.87 12.32
C ALA A 76 -24.49 -9.27 12.26
N GLN A 77 -24.05 -10.05 11.27
CA GLN A 77 -24.47 -11.44 11.09
C GLN A 77 -23.46 -12.39 11.73
N PRO A 78 -23.87 -13.58 12.21
CA PRO A 78 -22.95 -14.55 12.82
C PRO A 78 -21.76 -14.94 11.93
N ARG A 79 -21.94 -14.94 10.60
CA ARG A 79 -20.87 -15.22 9.62
C ARG A 79 -19.75 -14.18 9.57
N GLU A 80 -19.96 -13.02 10.19
CA GLU A 80 -18.97 -11.96 10.33
C GLU A 80 -18.01 -12.22 11.50
N VAL A 81 -18.38 -13.11 12.45
CA VAL A 81 -17.56 -13.50 13.63
C VAL A 81 -16.54 -14.60 13.28
N GLY A 82 -16.07 -14.64 12.03
CA GLY A 82 -15.20 -15.70 11.51
C GLY A 82 -13.73 -15.30 11.44
N ASP A 83 -12.85 -16.29 11.33
CA ASP A 83 -11.45 -16.04 10.98
C ASP A 83 -11.33 -15.64 9.50
N ASP A 84 -11.10 -14.36 9.25
CA ASP A 84 -10.93 -13.78 7.92
C ASP A 84 -9.76 -14.40 7.16
N VAL A 85 -8.71 -14.86 7.86
CA VAL A 85 -7.55 -15.52 7.24
C VAL A 85 -7.98 -16.87 6.65
N THR A 86 -8.62 -17.72 7.44
CA THR A 86 -9.17 -19.01 6.98
C THR A 86 -10.16 -18.79 5.82
N LYS A 87 -11.05 -17.81 5.93
CA LYS A 87 -12.00 -17.48 4.86
C LYS A 87 -11.28 -17.12 3.56
N ALA A 88 -10.28 -16.24 3.61
CA ALA A 88 -9.51 -15.84 2.44
C ALA A 88 -8.76 -17.02 1.79
N LEU A 89 -8.18 -17.92 2.59
CA LEU A 89 -7.49 -19.12 2.09
C LEU A 89 -8.46 -20.09 1.40
N LEU A 90 -9.64 -20.32 1.99
CA LEU A 90 -10.68 -21.18 1.40
C LEU A 90 -11.25 -20.59 0.11
N LEU A 91 -11.49 -19.27 0.08
CA LEU A 91 -11.91 -18.56 -1.12
C LEU A 91 -10.86 -18.65 -2.23
N THR A 92 -9.58 -18.46 -1.88
CA THR A 92 -8.47 -18.63 -2.83
C THR A 92 -8.46 -20.06 -3.41
N ALA A 93 -8.58 -21.08 -2.55
CA ALA A 93 -8.62 -22.48 -2.99
C ALA A 93 -9.80 -22.77 -3.93
N ARG A 94 -11.00 -22.25 -3.62
CA ARG A 94 -12.20 -22.37 -4.47
C ARG A 94 -12.02 -21.70 -5.83
N LEU A 95 -11.44 -20.49 -5.83
CA LEU A 95 -11.22 -19.72 -7.05
C LEU A 95 -10.20 -20.37 -7.99
N ARG A 96 -9.28 -21.21 -7.50
CA ARG A 96 -8.37 -21.98 -8.38
C ARG A 96 -9.13 -22.96 -9.28
N SER A 97 -10.23 -23.55 -8.82
CA SER A 97 -11.08 -24.42 -9.63
C SER A 97 -12.19 -23.66 -10.37
N GLU A 98 -12.65 -22.54 -9.83
CA GLU A 98 -13.78 -21.76 -10.38
C GLU A 98 -13.45 -20.25 -10.50
N PRO A 99 -12.51 -19.82 -11.37
CA PRO A 99 -12.08 -18.42 -11.44
C PRO A 99 -13.17 -17.43 -11.85
N ASN A 100 -14.22 -17.91 -12.52
CA ASN A 100 -15.37 -17.11 -12.93
C ASN A 100 -16.24 -16.64 -11.75
N ARG A 101 -16.11 -17.29 -10.58
CA ARG A 101 -16.80 -16.92 -9.33
C ARG A 101 -16.08 -15.84 -8.51
N LEU A 102 -15.16 -15.12 -9.14
CA LEU A 102 -14.40 -14.05 -8.50
C LEU A 102 -15.26 -12.94 -7.89
N PRO A 103 -16.34 -12.45 -8.56
CA PRO A 103 -17.22 -11.46 -7.93
C PRO A 103 -17.85 -11.97 -6.64
N GLU A 104 -18.36 -13.20 -6.63
CA GLU A 104 -18.99 -13.82 -5.47
C GLU A 104 -17.98 -13.98 -4.31
N ALA A 105 -16.76 -14.45 -4.62
CA ALA A 105 -15.71 -14.58 -3.63
C ALA A 105 -15.25 -13.23 -3.05
N LEU A 106 -15.14 -12.19 -3.87
CA LEU A 106 -14.83 -10.84 -3.41
C LEU A 106 -15.96 -10.23 -2.59
N GLY A 107 -17.22 -10.48 -2.97
CA GLY A 107 -18.40 -10.08 -2.19
C GLY A 107 -18.46 -10.78 -0.83
N GLU A 108 -18.09 -12.07 -0.77
CA GLU A 108 -17.99 -12.83 0.48
C GLU A 108 -16.84 -12.32 1.37
N LEU A 109 -15.65 -12.12 0.78
CA LEU A 109 -14.44 -11.67 1.47
C LEU A 109 -14.61 -10.28 2.09
N LEU A 110 -15.24 -9.37 1.35
CA LEU A 110 -15.43 -7.99 1.75
C LEU A 110 -16.86 -7.70 2.20
N LEU A 111 -17.68 -8.70 2.53
CA LEU A 111 -19.05 -8.48 3.02
C LEU A 111 -19.81 -7.40 2.21
N ALA A 112 -19.73 -7.48 0.88
CA ALA A 112 -20.37 -6.51 -0.02
C ALA A 112 -21.82 -6.92 -0.31
N ASP A 113 -22.70 -5.93 -0.44
CA ASP A 113 -24.12 -6.16 -0.74
C ASP A 113 -24.35 -6.54 -2.21
N ASP A 114 -23.47 -6.07 -3.10
CA ASP A 114 -23.45 -6.42 -4.52
C ASP A 114 -21.99 -6.57 -4.98
N ALA A 115 -21.73 -7.58 -5.80
CA ALA A 115 -20.43 -7.80 -6.43
C ALA A 115 -20.64 -8.39 -7.84
N ARG A 116 -20.19 -7.67 -8.87
CA ARG A 116 -20.44 -8.04 -10.26
C ARG A 116 -19.30 -7.65 -11.19
N TRP A 117 -19.16 -8.40 -12.28
CA TRP A 117 -18.25 -8.03 -13.36
C TRP A 117 -18.63 -6.67 -13.96
N THR A 118 -17.62 -5.86 -14.26
CA THR A 118 -17.76 -4.57 -14.95
C THR A 118 -16.66 -4.40 -16.01
N ASN A 119 -16.94 -3.60 -17.03
CA ASN A 119 -15.96 -3.22 -18.05
C ASN A 119 -15.27 -1.92 -17.65
N LEU A 120 -13.94 -1.87 -17.79
CA LEU A 120 -13.11 -0.71 -17.47
C LEU A 120 -12.88 0.21 -18.68
N THR A 121 -13.43 -0.14 -19.84
CA THR A 121 -13.29 0.60 -21.11
C THR A 121 -14.26 1.77 -21.25
N ARG A 122 -15.28 1.88 -20.41
CA ARG A 122 -16.08 3.10 -20.31
C ARG A 122 -15.29 4.09 -19.46
N PRO A 123 -15.00 5.32 -19.94
CA PRO A 123 -14.36 6.33 -19.12
C PRO A 123 -15.21 6.53 -17.87
N ALA A 124 -14.63 6.23 -16.70
CA ALA A 124 -15.15 6.78 -15.47
C ALA A 124 -15.06 8.31 -15.63
N PRO A 125 -16.11 9.07 -15.30
CA PRO A 125 -16.01 10.52 -15.29
C PRO A 125 -14.75 10.93 -14.49
N GLU A 126 -14.04 11.97 -14.96
CA GLU A 126 -12.79 12.47 -14.33
C GLU A 126 -12.94 12.77 -12.83
N PHE A 127 -14.19 12.96 -12.40
CA PHE A 127 -14.62 13.01 -11.01
C PHE A 127 -15.79 12.03 -10.83
N PRO A 128 -15.56 10.79 -10.36
CA PRO A 128 -16.66 9.93 -10.00
C PRO A 128 -17.32 10.50 -8.74
N GLU A 129 -18.57 10.95 -8.86
CA GLU A 129 -19.53 10.98 -7.74
C GLU A 129 -19.96 9.54 -7.37
N GLU A 130 -19.08 8.54 -7.54
CA GLU A 130 -19.40 7.20 -7.06
C GLU A 130 -19.29 7.26 -5.53
N PRO A 131 -20.35 6.92 -4.79
CA PRO A 131 -20.34 7.03 -3.34
C PRO A 131 -19.18 6.21 -2.78
N GLU A 132 -18.57 6.67 -1.67
CA GLU A 132 -17.46 5.98 -0.98
C GLU A 132 -17.74 4.49 -0.68
N THR A 133 -19.00 4.07 -0.80
CA THR A 133 -19.53 2.72 -0.69
C THR A 133 -19.37 1.83 -1.93
N THR A 134 -18.71 2.29 -3.01
CA THR A 134 -18.40 1.48 -4.20
C THR A 134 -16.88 1.25 -4.32
N LEU A 135 -16.48 0.02 -4.62
CA LEU A 135 -15.09 -0.34 -4.90
C LEU A 135 -15.01 -1.05 -6.26
N VAL A 136 -14.06 -0.66 -7.10
CA VAL A 136 -13.77 -1.35 -8.36
C VAL A 136 -12.39 -2.01 -8.26
N VAL A 137 -12.37 -3.33 -8.32
CA VAL A 137 -11.16 -4.17 -8.24
C VAL A 137 -10.80 -4.63 -9.65
N PRO A 138 -9.73 -4.13 -10.27
CA PRO A 138 -9.44 -4.46 -11.66
C PRO A 138 -8.82 -5.87 -11.80
N VAL A 139 -9.32 -6.65 -12.77
CA VAL A 139 -8.88 -8.03 -13.08
C VAL A 139 -8.03 -8.08 -14.37
N GLY A 140 -7.74 -6.91 -14.93
CA GLY A 140 -6.97 -6.72 -16.15
C GLY A 140 -7.20 -5.30 -16.70
N PRO A 141 -6.77 -5.01 -17.93
CA PRO A 141 -6.95 -3.69 -18.55
C PRO A 141 -8.41 -3.42 -18.98
N LEU A 142 -9.19 -4.48 -19.24
CA LEU A 142 -10.53 -4.35 -19.83
C LEU A 142 -11.67 -4.63 -18.85
N ARG A 143 -11.40 -5.38 -17.77
CA ARG A 143 -12.43 -5.90 -16.86
C ARG A 143 -12.03 -5.72 -15.41
N GLY A 144 -13.03 -5.52 -14.55
CA GLY A 144 -12.89 -5.51 -13.11
C GLY A 144 -14.12 -6.08 -12.43
N VAL A 145 -14.06 -6.21 -11.12
CA VAL A 145 -15.21 -6.51 -10.26
C VAL A 145 -15.61 -5.21 -9.57
N ARG A 146 -16.88 -4.80 -9.73
CA ARG A 146 -17.47 -3.70 -8.97
C ARG A 146 -18.18 -4.29 -7.76
N LEU A 147 -17.75 -3.87 -6.58
CA LEU A 147 -18.41 -4.12 -5.31
C LEU A 147 -19.16 -2.88 -4.86
N ARG A 148 -20.29 -3.07 -4.19
CA ARG A 148 -21.06 -1.99 -3.58
C ARG A 148 -21.53 -2.42 -2.19
N ARG A 149 -21.46 -1.48 -1.26
CA ARG A 149 -22.14 -1.53 0.03
C ARG A 149 -23.23 -0.46 0.10
N VAL A 150 -24.26 -0.68 0.89
CA VAL A 150 -25.32 0.30 1.12
C VAL A 150 -24.88 1.30 2.18
N ASP A 151 -24.22 0.82 3.23
CA ASP A 151 -24.14 1.57 4.49
C ASP A 151 -22.74 2.04 4.88
N GLN A 152 -21.69 1.63 4.17
CA GLN A 152 -20.31 1.95 4.58
C GLN A 152 -19.29 1.99 3.44
N PRO A 153 -18.24 2.82 3.56
CA PRO A 153 -17.12 2.83 2.63
C PRO A 153 -16.28 1.57 2.68
N PHE A 154 -15.55 1.30 1.59
CA PHE A 154 -14.42 0.38 1.62
C PHE A 154 -13.15 1.13 2.04
N THR A 155 -12.36 0.53 2.93
CA THR A 155 -11.03 1.02 3.32
C THR A 155 -9.97 0.64 2.30
N TRP A 156 -8.80 1.26 2.40
CA TRP A 156 -7.62 0.90 1.63
C TRP A 156 -7.16 -0.54 1.88
N THR A 157 -7.22 -0.99 3.13
CA THR A 157 -6.89 -2.37 3.50
C THR A 157 -7.84 -3.38 2.84
N GLU A 158 -9.14 -3.08 2.82
CA GLU A 158 -10.13 -3.92 2.12
C GLU A 158 -9.89 -3.95 0.60
N SER A 159 -9.58 -2.80 0.02
CA SER A 159 -9.23 -2.67 -1.41
C SER A 159 -8.00 -3.51 -1.77
N ALA A 160 -6.96 -3.48 -0.93
CA ALA A 160 -5.75 -4.27 -1.12
C ALA A 160 -5.97 -5.76 -0.92
N ARG A 161 -6.77 -6.15 0.08
CA ARG A 161 -7.16 -7.55 0.30
C ARG A 161 -7.88 -8.11 -0.93
N ALA A 162 -8.74 -7.30 -1.55
CA ALA A 162 -9.44 -7.66 -2.77
C ALA A 162 -8.47 -7.85 -3.95
N ASP A 163 -7.57 -6.88 -4.19
CA ASP A 163 -6.57 -6.97 -5.27
C ASP A 163 -5.62 -8.17 -5.05
N ALA A 164 -5.23 -8.45 -3.80
CA ALA A 164 -4.43 -9.61 -3.43
C ALA A 164 -5.14 -10.94 -3.74
N LEU A 165 -6.45 -11.06 -3.46
CA LEU A 165 -7.23 -12.25 -3.83
C LEU A 165 -7.32 -12.41 -5.36
N VAL A 166 -7.54 -11.31 -6.10
CA VAL A 166 -7.53 -11.36 -7.57
C VAL A 166 -6.20 -11.89 -8.08
N ARG A 167 -5.08 -11.37 -7.57
CA ARG A 167 -3.74 -11.76 -8.00
C ARG A 167 -3.35 -13.19 -7.66
N SER A 168 -3.79 -13.70 -6.51
CA SER A 168 -3.46 -15.07 -6.10
C SER A 168 -4.08 -16.13 -7.02
N VAL A 169 -5.18 -15.78 -7.70
CA VAL A 169 -5.92 -16.68 -8.60
C VAL A 169 -5.67 -16.34 -10.07
N LEU A 170 -5.53 -15.05 -10.40
CA LEU A 170 -5.31 -14.51 -11.74
C LEU A 170 -4.04 -13.67 -11.70
N PRO A 171 -2.85 -14.29 -11.71
CA PRO A 171 -1.61 -13.56 -11.72
C PRO A 171 -1.57 -12.64 -12.95
N PRO A 172 -1.03 -11.41 -12.83
CA PRO A 172 -0.95 -10.49 -13.95
C PRO A 172 -0.28 -11.15 -15.15
N THR A 173 -0.72 -10.80 -16.35
CA THR A 173 -0.08 -11.22 -17.62
C THR A 173 1.33 -10.63 -17.68
N GLY A 174 2.29 -11.33 -17.09
CA GLY A 174 3.69 -10.95 -16.96
C GLY A 174 4.00 -10.15 -15.69
N ALA A 175 5.15 -10.44 -15.07
CA ALA A 175 5.71 -9.56 -14.06
C ALA A 175 5.97 -8.18 -14.68
N ALA A 176 5.73 -7.12 -13.92
CA ALA A 176 6.20 -5.79 -14.25
C ALA A 176 7.69 -5.85 -14.65
N PRO A 177 8.11 -5.33 -15.82
CA PRO A 177 9.52 -5.31 -16.17
C PRO A 177 10.27 -4.50 -15.11
N THR A 178 11.20 -5.15 -14.43
CA THR A 178 12.06 -4.53 -13.42
C THR A 178 13.29 -3.87 -14.03
N ASP A 179 13.40 -3.93 -15.37
CA ASP A 179 14.51 -3.47 -16.19
C ASP A 179 14.03 -2.56 -17.33
N GLY A 180 14.72 -1.44 -17.56
CA GLY A 180 14.43 -0.52 -18.66
C GLY A 180 14.80 0.94 -18.38
N ALA A 181 14.52 1.82 -19.36
CA ALA A 181 14.85 3.23 -19.29
C ALA A 181 13.89 4.01 -18.37
N VAL A 182 14.35 5.05 -17.68
CA VAL A 182 13.49 5.96 -16.90
C VAL A 182 14.03 7.38 -17.06
N ALA A 183 13.20 8.30 -17.54
CA ALA A 183 13.55 9.72 -17.63
C ALA A 183 13.12 10.47 -16.36
N THR A 184 13.98 11.32 -15.82
CA THR A 184 13.60 12.23 -14.74
C THR A 184 12.90 13.48 -15.29
N HIS A 185 12.08 14.14 -14.47
CA HIS A 185 11.49 15.44 -14.79
C HIS A 185 12.51 16.58 -15.01
N ARG A 186 13.81 16.29 -14.83
CA ARG A 186 14.93 17.23 -15.08
C ARG A 186 15.74 16.83 -16.32
N GLY A 187 15.25 15.90 -17.14
CA GLY A 187 15.89 15.46 -18.38
C GLY A 187 17.10 14.56 -18.17
N VAL A 188 17.19 13.84 -17.04
CA VAL A 188 18.21 12.81 -16.85
C VAL A 188 17.64 11.47 -17.25
N ASP A 189 18.29 10.82 -18.21
CA ASP A 189 17.93 9.46 -18.63
C ASP A 189 18.70 8.42 -17.82
N LEU A 190 17.96 7.52 -17.18
CA LEU A 190 18.46 6.44 -16.38
C LEU A 190 18.16 5.11 -17.06
N TYR A 191 19.02 4.13 -16.85
CA TYR A 191 18.67 2.73 -17.01
C TYR A 191 18.52 2.14 -15.60
N VAL A 192 17.36 1.56 -15.33
CA VAL A 192 17.03 0.92 -14.06
C VAL A 192 16.95 -0.57 -14.31
N ARG A 193 17.45 -1.36 -13.37
CA ARG A 193 17.31 -2.82 -13.39
C ARG A 193 17.20 -3.41 -11.99
N GLN A 194 16.66 -4.61 -11.88
CA GLN A 194 16.69 -5.36 -10.63
C GLN A 194 18.14 -5.71 -10.24
N ALA A 195 18.44 -5.56 -8.95
CA ALA A 195 19.68 -6.04 -8.36
C ALA A 195 19.58 -7.53 -8.05
N GLY A 196 20.67 -8.25 -8.25
CA GLY A 196 20.82 -9.65 -7.84
C GLY A 196 22.10 -9.88 -7.02
N ALA A 197 22.35 -11.12 -6.64
CA ALA A 197 23.51 -11.50 -5.80
C ALA A 197 24.87 -11.02 -6.35
N SER A 198 25.02 -10.93 -7.68
CA SER A 198 26.24 -10.42 -8.34
C SER A 198 26.48 -8.92 -8.16
N ASP A 199 25.50 -8.15 -7.68
CA ASP A 199 25.57 -6.70 -7.55
C ASP A 199 26.08 -6.20 -6.20
N ALA A 200 26.33 -7.11 -5.24
CA ALA A 200 26.74 -6.76 -3.89
C ALA A 200 27.96 -5.80 -3.87
N GLU A 201 28.95 -6.05 -4.72
CA GLU A 201 30.12 -5.16 -4.83
C GLU A 201 29.78 -3.79 -5.43
N ALA A 202 28.92 -3.75 -6.45
CA ALA A 202 28.50 -2.49 -7.08
C ALA A 202 27.70 -1.63 -6.10
N ILE A 203 26.82 -2.25 -5.30
CA ILE A 203 26.09 -1.60 -4.21
C ILE A 203 27.06 -1.06 -3.16
N GLN A 204 28.08 -1.84 -2.79
CA GLN A 204 29.09 -1.41 -1.82
C GLN A 204 29.94 -0.24 -2.33
N ARG A 205 30.26 -0.20 -3.64
CA ARG A 205 30.97 0.93 -4.27
C ARG A 205 30.10 2.19 -4.33
N LEU A 206 28.83 2.07 -4.71
CA LEU A 206 27.87 3.18 -4.67
C LEU A 206 27.76 3.76 -3.25
N HIS A 207 27.60 2.90 -2.24
CA HIS A 207 27.55 3.31 -0.85
C HIS A 207 28.82 4.07 -0.43
N ALA A 208 30.00 3.58 -0.81
CA ALA A 208 31.28 4.18 -0.42
C ALA A 208 31.51 5.58 -1.04
N ARG A 209 30.85 5.91 -2.16
CA ARG A 209 30.92 7.25 -2.76
C ARG A 209 29.95 8.25 -2.13
N CYS A 210 29.00 7.79 -1.32
CA CYS A 210 28.01 8.66 -0.69
C CYS A 210 28.59 9.34 0.56
N SER A 211 28.19 10.60 0.79
CA SER A 211 28.59 11.33 1.99
C SER A 211 27.99 10.72 3.28
N PRO A 212 28.59 10.99 4.46
CA PRO A 212 28.03 10.59 5.75
C PRO A 212 26.60 11.11 6.01
N GLU A 213 26.23 12.26 5.42
CA GLU A 213 24.90 12.82 5.51
C GLU A 213 23.91 12.00 4.65
N THR A 214 24.30 11.67 3.42
CA THR A 214 23.52 10.82 2.52
C THR A 214 23.29 9.42 3.09
N THR A 215 24.33 8.79 3.68
CA THR A 215 24.17 7.47 4.33
C THR A 215 23.34 7.55 5.60
N ARG A 216 23.50 8.60 6.42
CA ARG A 216 22.64 8.85 7.58
C ARG A 216 21.17 9.02 7.19
N GLY A 217 20.90 9.73 6.08
CA GLY A 217 19.55 9.91 5.57
C GLY A 217 18.87 8.61 5.15
N ARG A 218 19.66 7.61 4.71
CA ARG A 218 19.18 6.29 4.24
C ARG A 218 19.09 5.23 5.35
N TYR A 219 20.04 5.23 6.29
CA TYR A 219 20.21 4.16 7.27
C TYR A 219 20.09 4.63 8.72
N PHE A 220 19.66 5.87 8.94
CA PHE A 220 19.59 6.54 10.25
C PHE A 220 20.94 6.63 10.98
N SER A 221 22.02 6.24 10.32
CA SER A 221 23.39 6.15 10.82
C SER A 221 24.39 6.39 9.68
N SER A 222 25.51 7.04 9.98
CA SER A 222 26.58 7.31 9.01
C SER A 222 27.52 6.11 8.88
N MET A 223 27.00 4.97 8.43
CA MET A 223 27.81 3.76 8.23
C MET A 223 28.87 3.99 7.16
N ARG A 224 30.07 3.45 7.36
CA ARG A 224 31.15 3.50 6.37
C ARG A 224 31.05 2.38 5.32
N ARG A 225 30.52 1.23 5.70
CA ARG A 225 30.33 0.06 4.83
C ARG A 225 29.02 -0.64 5.17
N LEU A 226 28.44 -1.31 4.17
CA LEU A 226 27.28 -2.18 4.38
C LEU A 226 27.76 -3.50 4.96
N THR A 227 26.96 -4.06 5.85
CA THR A 227 27.26 -5.39 6.40
C THR A 227 26.91 -6.48 5.37
N PRO A 228 27.54 -7.66 5.42
CA PRO A 228 27.17 -8.79 4.57
C PRO A 228 25.68 -9.14 4.67
N ARG A 229 25.09 -9.02 5.87
CA ARG A 229 23.66 -9.23 6.10
C ARG A 229 22.80 -8.23 5.32
N MET A 230 23.14 -6.94 5.34
CA MET A 230 22.40 -5.93 4.58
C MET A 230 22.50 -6.17 3.07
N LEU A 231 23.70 -6.51 2.58
CA LEU A 231 23.90 -6.83 1.17
C LEU A 231 23.09 -8.08 0.76
N GLY A 232 23.04 -9.10 1.60
CA GLY A 232 22.18 -10.27 1.40
C GLY A 232 20.72 -9.88 1.24
N VAL A 233 20.17 -9.09 2.17
CA VAL A 233 18.78 -8.60 2.09
C VAL A 233 18.54 -7.75 0.83
N PHE A 234 19.49 -6.91 0.44
CA PHE A 234 19.32 -6.04 -0.73
C PHE A 234 19.39 -6.79 -2.06
N CYS A 235 20.07 -7.94 -2.10
CA CYS A 235 20.28 -8.71 -3.32
C CYS A 235 19.33 -9.91 -3.47
N ASP A 236 18.53 -10.19 -2.44
CA ASP A 236 17.63 -11.33 -2.39
C ASP A 236 16.18 -10.90 -2.67
N PRO A 237 15.57 -11.39 -3.77
CA PRO A 237 14.20 -11.03 -4.15
C PRO A 237 13.12 -11.51 -3.17
N GLU A 238 13.45 -12.42 -2.24
CA GLU A 238 12.52 -12.87 -1.20
C GLU A 238 12.11 -11.72 -0.26
N TYR A 239 13.00 -10.75 -0.01
CA TYR A 239 12.71 -9.61 0.86
C TYR A 239 12.02 -8.44 0.16
N GLY A 240 11.97 -8.45 -1.17
CA GLY A 240 11.35 -7.40 -1.97
C GLY A 240 12.11 -7.11 -3.26
N LEU A 241 12.04 -5.87 -3.72
CA LEU A 241 12.62 -5.42 -4.98
C LEU A 241 13.66 -4.37 -4.70
N THR A 242 14.86 -4.63 -5.19
CA THR A 242 15.94 -3.64 -5.24
C THR A 242 16.20 -3.25 -6.68
N LEU A 243 16.12 -1.95 -6.97
CA LEU A 243 16.42 -1.35 -8.25
C LEU A 243 17.77 -0.62 -8.18
N LEU A 244 18.66 -0.93 -9.13
CA LEU A 244 19.88 -0.19 -9.40
C LEU A 244 19.65 0.73 -10.58
N ALA A 245 19.93 2.02 -10.39
CA ALA A 245 19.85 3.02 -11.45
C ALA A 245 21.25 3.48 -11.84
N ARG A 246 21.54 3.46 -13.13
CA ARG A 246 22.74 4.01 -13.75
C ARG A 246 22.35 5.02 -14.83
N PRO A 247 23.24 5.93 -15.25
CA PRO A 247 23.00 6.75 -16.43
C PRO A 247 22.74 5.86 -17.67
N LEU A 248 21.83 6.29 -18.55
CA LEU A 248 21.47 5.51 -19.75
C LEU A 248 22.69 5.28 -20.65
N LYS A 249 23.59 6.27 -20.73
CA LYS A 249 24.88 6.23 -21.46
C LYS A 249 25.90 5.22 -20.90
N GLY A 250 25.57 4.50 -19.83
CA GLY A 250 26.46 3.54 -19.17
C GLY A 250 27.11 4.12 -17.92
N GLY A 251 28.01 3.33 -17.33
CA GLY A 251 28.71 3.66 -16.09
C GLY A 251 28.21 2.88 -14.87
N GLU A 252 28.79 3.21 -13.72
CA GLU A 252 28.41 2.58 -12.45
C GLU A 252 27.00 3.02 -11.98
N PRO A 253 26.33 2.21 -11.15
CA PRO A 253 25.10 2.64 -10.49
C PRO A 253 25.32 3.91 -9.67
N ILE A 254 24.40 4.85 -9.82
CA ILE A 254 24.39 6.16 -9.14
C ILE A 254 23.28 6.25 -8.08
N ALA A 255 22.34 5.30 -8.10
CA ALA A 255 21.30 5.18 -7.10
C ALA A 255 20.86 3.73 -6.90
N LEU A 256 20.36 3.49 -5.69
CA LEU A 256 19.79 2.24 -5.21
C LEU A 256 18.41 2.57 -4.65
N ALA A 257 17.38 1.83 -5.01
CA ALA A 257 16.03 2.03 -4.49
C ALA A 257 15.38 0.69 -4.17
N HIS A 258 14.72 0.61 -3.02
CA HIS A 258 14.10 -0.62 -2.54
C HIS A 258 12.60 -0.43 -2.37
N LEU A 259 11.86 -1.49 -2.63
CA LEU A 259 10.50 -1.73 -2.15
C LEU A 259 10.55 -3.05 -1.38
N MET A 260 10.54 -2.96 -0.05
CA MET A 260 10.67 -4.10 0.86
C MET A 260 9.29 -4.54 1.36
N TYR A 261 9.12 -5.85 1.58
CA TYR A 261 7.97 -6.33 2.34
C TYR A 261 8.06 -5.87 3.80
N THR A 262 6.90 -5.58 4.38
CA THR A 262 6.79 -5.27 5.81
C THR A 262 5.99 -6.36 6.52
N LEU A 263 5.99 -6.31 7.85
CA LEU A 263 5.13 -7.16 8.66
C LEU A 263 3.65 -6.72 8.59
N ASP A 264 3.39 -5.48 8.18
CA ASP A 264 2.04 -4.93 8.05
C ASP A 264 1.42 -5.44 6.73
N PRO A 265 0.31 -6.21 6.77
CA PRO A 265 -0.28 -6.79 5.57
C PRO A 265 -0.65 -5.73 4.52
N GLY A 266 -0.20 -5.91 3.29
CA GLY A 266 -0.47 -4.98 2.18
C GLY A 266 0.33 -3.68 2.25
N VAL A 267 1.30 -3.54 3.15
CA VAL A 267 2.19 -2.37 3.22
C VAL A 267 3.58 -2.75 2.73
N GLY A 268 4.10 -1.99 1.77
CA GLY A 268 5.51 -2.05 1.37
C GLY A 268 6.28 -0.84 1.87
N GLU A 269 7.57 -0.99 2.13
CA GLU A 269 8.43 0.12 2.52
C GLU A 269 9.38 0.50 1.41
N ILE A 270 9.40 1.79 1.04
CA ILE A 270 10.38 2.32 0.09
C ILE A 270 11.51 3.06 0.79
N ALA A 271 12.72 2.82 0.29
CA ALA A 271 13.88 3.58 0.69
C ALA A 271 14.90 3.62 -0.44
N PHE A 272 15.64 4.72 -0.57
CA PHE A 272 16.62 4.86 -1.65
C PHE A 272 17.84 5.67 -1.24
N LEU A 273 18.96 5.36 -1.89
CA LEU A 273 20.24 6.02 -1.76
C LEU A 273 20.57 6.61 -3.15
N VAL A 274 20.89 7.89 -3.21
CA VAL A 274 21.31 8.57 -4.45
C VAL A 274 22.65 9.24 -4.17
N GLU A 275 23.65 8.94 -5.00
CA GLU A 275 24.97 9.56 -4.93
C GLU A 275 24.85 11.08 -4.98
N ASP A 276 25.61 11.76 -4.11
CA ASP A 276 25.51 13.20 -3.85
C ASP A 276 25.54 14.05 -5.13
N SER A 277 26.40 13.71 -6.09
CA SER A 277 26.57 14.41 -7.38
C SER A 277 25.34 14.34 -8.31
N TRP A 278 24.45 13.37 -8.07
CA TRP A 278 23.23 13.11 -8.83
C TRP A 278 21.95 13.53 -8.08
N GLN A 279 22.07 14.01 -6.85
CA GLN A 279 20.94 14.55 -6.10
C GLN A 279 20.40 15.83 -6.74
N GLN A 280 19.15 16.18 -6.40
CA GLN A 280 18.40 17.31 -6.97
C GLN A 280 18.17 17.25 -8.51
N ARG A 281 18.56 16.16 -9.19
CA ARG A 281 18.30 15.92 -10.62
C ARG A 281 17.05 15.09 -10.91
N GLY A 282 16.17 14.94 -9.91
CA GLY A 282 14.91 14.21 -10.04
C GLY A 282 15.02 12.68 -9.99
N VAL A 283 16.22 12.12 -9.73
CA VAL A 283 16.45 10.66 -9.65
C VAL A 283 15.56 10.00 -8.59
N GLY A 284 15.54 10.52 -7.36
CA GLY A 284 14.69 9.98 -6.30
C GLY A 284 13.19 10.02 -6.64
N THR A 285 12.72 11.11 -7.26
CA THR A 285 11.31 11.22 -7.69
C THR A 285 10.94 10.19 -8.76
N ALA A 286 11.85 9.95 -9.71
CA ALA A 286 11.66 8.97 -10.77
C ALA A 286 11.61 7.54 -10.18
N LEU A 287 12.55 7.21 -9.30
CA LEU A 287 12.61 5.90 -8.62
C LEU A 287 11.41 5.67 -7.71
N THR A 288 10.94 6.68 -6.97
CA THR A 288 9.67 6.58 -6.23
C THR A 288 8.50 6.28 -7.17
N GLY A 289 8.44 6.92 -8.35
CA GLY A 289 7.42 6.62 -9.35
C GLY A 289 7.45 5.17 -9.82
N ALA A 290 8.64 4.64 -10.11
CA ALA A 290 8.83 3.25 -10.51
C ALA A 290 8.42 2.28 -9.40
N LEU A 291 8.91 2.48 -8.17
CA LEU A 291 8.59 1.61 -7.04
C LEU A 291 7.11 1.65 -6.66
N THR A 292 6.44 2.81 -6.71
CA THR A 292 4.99 2.89 -6.46
C THR A 292 4.20 2.17 -7.55
N ALA A 293 4.66 2.19 -8.81
CA ALA A 293 4.02 1.41 -9.87
C ALA A 293 4.18 -0.10 -9.62
N VAL A 294 5.39 -0.55 -9.24
CA VAL A 294 5.61 -1.95 -8.84
C VAL A 294 4.78 -2.31 -7.61
N ALA A 295 4.68 -1.45 -6.61
CA ALA A 295 3.85 -1.69 -5.43
C ALA A 295 2.38 -1.88 -5.79
N ALA A 296 1.87 -1.10 -6.74
CA ALA A 296 0.53 -1.28 -7.29
C ALA A 296 0.42 -2.62 -8.03
N ASP A 297 1.45 -3.01 -8.77
CA ASP A 297 1.57 -4.30 -9.44
C ASP A 297 1.77 -5.48 -8.48
N TRP A 298 2.15 -5.23 -7.22
CA TRP A 298 2.19 -6.22 -6.15
C TRP A 298 0.88 -6.29 -5.34
N GLY A 299 -0.04 -5.35 -5.58
CA GLY A 299 -1.30 -5.26 -4.85
C GLY A 299 -1.16 -4.72 -3.43
N LEU A 300 -0.11 -3.93 -3.19
CA LEU A 300 0.06 -3.25 -1.91
C LEU A 300 -1.01 -2.14 -1.75
N ALA A 301 -1.57 -2.05 -0.55
CA ALA A 301 -2.48 -1.00 -0.12
C ALA A 301 -1.76 0.34 -0.02
N GLU A 302 -0.57 0.30 0.56
CA GLU A 302 0.19 1.46 0.99
C GLU A 302 1.67 1.24 0.73
N VAL A 303 2.34 2.32 0.37
CA VAL A 303 3.80 2.43 0.43
C VAL A 303 4.16 3.38 1.55
N ARG A 304 4.90 2.87 2.52
CA ARG A 304 5.50 3.64 3.60
C ARG A 304 6.90 4.09 3.22
N ALA A 305 7.31 5.24 3.73
CA ALA A 305 8.71 5.62 3.80
C ALA A 305 9.02 6.22 5.16
N GLU A 306 10.17 5.83 5.72
CA GLU A 306 10.70 6.44 6.94
C GLU A 306 11.97 7.23 6.62
N THR A 307 12.11 8.39 7.24
CA THR A 307 13.28 9.23 7.03
C THR A 307 13.60 10.09 8.23
N VAL A 308 14.85 10.55 8.37
CA VAL A 308 15.22 11.48 9.43
C VAL A 308 14.50 12.82 9.25
N ALA A 309 14.12 13.49 10.35
CA ALA A 309 13.37 14.75 10.30
C ALA A 309 14.05 15.86 9.46
N GLY A 310 15.37 15.84 9.34
CA GLY A 310 16.14 16.76 8.50
C GLY A 310 16.09 16.49 6.99
N ASN A 311 15.61 15.32 6.55
CA ASN A 311 15.61 14.92 5.14
C ASN A 311 14.46 15.55 4.35
N ARG A 312 14.58 16.86 4.11
CA ARG A 312 13.60 17.65 3.35
C ARG A 312 13.39 17.15 1.92
N ALA A 313 14.41 16.52 1.32
CA ALA A 313 14.32 15.99 -0.03
C ALA A 313 13.31 14.83 -0.08
N MET A 314 13.42 13.86 0.84
CA MET A 314 12.51 12.72 0.90
C MET A 314 11.08 13.16 1.21
N THR A 315 10.90 14.01 2.22
CA THR A 315 9.58 14.56 2.58
C THR A 315 8.91 15.28 1.41
N ARG A 316 9.68 16.03 0.60
CA ARG A 316 9.17 16.71 -0.59
C ARG A 316 8.74 15.72 -1.68
N ILE A 317 9.51 14.64 -1.89
CA ILE A 317 9.18 13.61 -2.88
C ILE A 317 7.85 12.94 -2.50
N MET A 318 7.71 12.52 -1.24
CA MET A 318 6.51 11.86 -0.74
C MET A 318 5.28 12.77 -0.82
N ARG A 319 5.38 14.03 -0.36
CA ARG A 319 4.26 15.00 -0.47
C ARG A 319 3.82 15.23 -1.91
N ARG A 320 4.77 15.34 -2.87
CA ARG A 320 4.44 15.51 -4.29
C ARG A 320 3.72 14.31 -4.89
N LYS A 321 3.88 13.12 -4.31
CA LYS A 321 3.16 11.91 -4.71
C LYS A 321 1.79 11.78 -4.04
N GLY A 322 1.40 12.73 -3.17
CA GLY A 322 0.15 12.68 -2.45
C GLY A 322 0.23 11.93 -1.11
N ALA A 323 1.43 11.65 -0.61
CA ALA A 323 1.59 10.97 0.67
C ALA A 323 1.24 11.88 1.86
N THR A 324 0.56 11.31 2.84
CA THR A 324 0.40 11.91 4.17
C THR A 324 1.73 11.81 4.92
N VAL A 325 2.23 12.95 5.42
CA VAL A 325 3.49 13.00 6.17
C VAL A 325 3.22 13.35 7.61
N GLY A 326 3.57 12.45 8.52
CA GLY A 326 3.41 12.63 9.96
C GLY A 326 4.40 13.63 10.55
N LEU A 327 4.12 14.01 11.80
CA LEU A 327 5.07 14.78 12.61
C LEU A 327 6.27 13.90 13.01
N PRO A 328 7.47 14.50 13.22
CA PRO A 328 8.61 13.75 13.71
C PRO A 328 8.33 13.08 15.07
N ARG A 329 8.66 11.79 15.20
CA ARG A 329 8.70 11.02 16.45
C ARG A 329 10.08 10.41 16.59
N ASP A 330 10.76 10.64 17.72
CA ASP A 330 12.13 10.17 17.98
C ASP A 330 13.14 10.49 16.86
N GLY A 331 12.97 11.65 16.23
CA GLY A 331 13.83 12.12 15.12
C GLY A 331 13.52 11.50 13.75
N VAL A 332 12.50 10.64 13.66
CA VAL A 332 12.04 9.99 12.42
C VAL A 332 10.70 10.58 11.98
N VAL A 333 10.56 10.77 10.67
CA VAL A 333 9.33 11.18 10.00
C VAL A 333 8.87 10.02 9.14
N GLN A 334 7.61 9.63 9.32
CA GLN A 334 6.96 8.62 8.51
C GLN A 334 6.04 9.29 7.48
N ALA A 335 6.15 8.83 6.23
CA ALA A 335 5.28 9.20 5.14
C ALA A 335 4.53 7.96 4.65
N ARG A 336 3.22 8.09 4.42
CA ARG A 336 2.34 7.01 3.98
C ARG A 336 1.68 7.42 2.67
N LEU A 337 1.86 6.60 1.63
CA LEU A 337 1.32 6.83 0.30
C LEU A 337 0.33 5.71 -0.02
N PRO A 338 -0.98 5.98 -0.13
CA PRO A 338 -1.91 4.99 -0.64
C PRO A 338 -1.57 4.63 -2.09
N VAL A 339 -1.59 3.33 -2.37
CA VAL A 339 -1.31 2.76 -3.68
C VAL A 339 -2.58 2.18 -4.31
N ALA A 340 -3.46 1.62 -3.49
CA ALA A 340 -4.72 1.00 -3.91
C ALA A 340 -5.92 1.96 -3.84
N GLY A 341 -6.04 2.90 -4.79
CA GLY A 341 -7.21 3.77 -4.92
C GLY A 341 -6.90 5.18 -5.41
N THR A 342 -6.99 5.36 -6.72
CA THR A 342 -7.53 6.55 -7.39
C THR A 342 -7.68 6.09 -8.84
N VAL A 343 -8.92 5.90 -9.28
CA VAL A 343 -9.23 5.79 -10.71
C VAL A 343 -8.65 7.06 -11.35
N PRO A 344 -7.73 6.91 -12.32
CA PRO A 344 -8.15 6.75 -13.70
C PRO A 344 -7.58 5.47 -14.33
N ALA A 345 -8.42 4.89 -15.20
CA ALA A 345 -8.17 3.80 -16.13
C ALA A 345 -6.78 3.16 -16.04
N ARG A 346 -6.73 1.86 -15.70
CA ARG A 346 -5.60 0.99 -16.03
C ARG A 346 -5.44 0.96 -17.56
N ARG A 347 -4.85 2.00 -18.14
CA ARG A 347 -4.16 1.88 -19.43
C ARG A 347 -2.96 0.97 -19.17
N THR A 348 -2.77 0.04 -20.09
CA THR A 348 -1.60 -0.83 -20.25
C THR A 348 -0.33 -0.22 -19.64
N GLY A 349 0.24 -0.93 -18.67
CA GLY A 349 1.60 -0.77 -18.17
C GLY A 349 2.08 0.66 -17.89
N ARG A 350 1.85 1.18 -16.67
CA ARG A 350 2.50 2.42 -16.22
C ARG A 350 4.03 2.31 -16.25
N LEU A 351 4.60 1.11 -16.08
CA LEU A 351 6.03 0.90 -16.30
C LEU A 351 6.39 0.94 -17.78
N THR A 352 5.62 0.35 -18.70
CA THR A 352 5.87 0.44 -20.15
C THR A 352 5.77 1.87 -20.69
N SER A 353 4.93 2.72 -20.08
CA SER A 353 4.85 4.15 -20.40
C SER A 353 5.99 4.98 -19.78
N LEU A 354 6.63 4.50 -18.73
CA LEU A 354 7.80 5.14 -18.09
C LEU A 354 9.13 4.58 -18.61
N MET A 355 9.09 3.35 -19.12
CA MET A 355 10.18 2.53 -19.64
C MET A 355 9.90 2.28 -21.12
N THR A 356 10.07 3.32 -21.92
CA THR A 356 10.13 3.19 -23.37
C THR A 356 11.37 2.39 -23.75
N GLU A 357 11.20 1.38 -24.59
CA GLU A 357 12.29 0.82 -25.38
C GLU A 357 12.95 1.95 -26.21
N PRO A 358 14.29 2.03 -26.25
CA PRO A 358 14.96 2.94 -27.16
C PRO A 358 14.90 2.38 -28.58
N GLY A 359 14.12 3.06 -29.44
CA GLY A 359 14.37 3.10 -30.89
C GLY A 359 13.70 2.02 -31.74
N ALA A 360 12.48 2.32 -32.22
CA ALA A 360 12.05 1.92 -33.56
C ALA A 360 11.97 3.19 -34.43
N ALA A 361 13.14 3.67 -34.86
CA ALA A 361 13.29 4.55 -36.00
C ALA A 361 14.36 3.93 -36.90
N GLY A 362 13.93 3.30 -37.99
CA GLY A 362 14.83 2.75 -39.01
C GLY A 362 14.34 1.47 -39.68
N ALA A 363 13.28 1.55 -40.48
CA ALA A 363 13.09 0.84 -41.75
C ALA A 363 11.88 1.43 -42.47
#